data_AF-A0A975AGB0-F1
#
_entry.id   AF-A0A975AGB0-F1
#
_cell.length_a   1.000
_cell.length_b   1.000
_cell.length_c   1.000
_cell.angle_alpha   90.00
_cell.angle_beta   90.00
_cell.angle_gamma   90.00
#
_symmetry.space_group_name_H-M   'P 1'
#
loop_
_entity.id
_entity.type
_entity.pdbx_description
1 polymer ?
#
loop_
_entity_poly.entity_id
_entity_poly.type
_entity_poly.pdbx_seq_one_letter_code
_entity_poly.pdbx_strand_id
1 'polypeptide(L)'
;MKKLILLILIISTLMFSACGKEDLPYTIEKIEASEESESKYVMYDPIDKMENTKWRDMTFESFKTKNIIYWFDNSVEMDKRVKYVSDTYMVINYLIEKYNLNEIPEYYISPDFYNHIEKDAVYLKLDEESSCIEDFIIQTMFKLTDTKCNYGLIYGISKSIEDELNTVASKQEIIENSDISTFIEKNTEIMDLTLPVFITEYYKEEDIEKTKYIAKDFVKYISEKYGEDKLKELLLSSSELILDFDKEYKMYCDEWLKSIGCNIALQDETLPVRYEIYGDEHYPIAIVTKWMTYCFHREFKDECAEITGYNGTYQNMKECIHTLEKDMKDVRDFWPGEYKKENVEDYVTYFYNIKEFMEFPGTSSLYKITCYSLIAYLHEYTHTVTFDIKNNNIGFIREGIAEYGLYKFSNYYQNKLKIKSINDMKNTNDEDGKKIYKLLSKSYGEITNNIDYIDLSEANLYVLYKERGKSFLEDEIFCNYLFAPLFTNYLLSNYGIDKFVRVYNNFADFYIYYQKSFEDMKQEYIDYLFEKYEPYYQ
;
A
#
# COMPACT_ATOMS: atom_id res chain seq x y z
N MET A 1 -61.08 23.52 24.08
CA MET A 1 -59.90 23.68 23.20
C MET A 1 -58.85 24.64 23.76
N LYS A 2 -59.14 25.92 24.03
CA LYS A 2 -58.10 26.88 24.51
C LYS A 2 -57.36 26.46 25.80
N LYS A 3 -58.04 25.78 26.75
CA LYS A 3 -57.41 25.26 27.98
C LYS A 3 -56.54 24.01 27.76
N LEU A 4 -56.82 23.22 26.71
CA LEU A 4 -56.04 22.02 26.37
C LEU A 4 -54.75 22.41 25.63
N ILE A 5 -54.83 23.41 24.75
CA ILE A 5 -53.67 23.99 24.05
C ILE A 5 -52.72 24.66 25.06
N LEU A 6 -53.26 25.36 26.06
CA LEU A 6 -52.44 25.96 27.13
C LEU A 6 -51.76 24.90 28.00
N LEU A 7 -52.43 23.76 28.26
CA LEU A 7 -51.84 22.65 29.03
C LEU A 7 -50.73 21.93 28.25
N ILE A 8 -50.93 21.71 26.94
CA ILE A 8 -49.90 21.15 26.06
C ILE A 8 -48.70 22.08 25.98
N LEU A 9 -48.91 23.39 25.79
CA LEU A 9 -47.83 24.38 25.82
C LEU A 9 -47.08 24.40 27.16
N ILE A 10 -47.78 24.37 28.30
CA ILE A 10 -47.14 24.34 29.62
C ILE A 10 -46.35 23.04 29.84
N ILE A 11 -46.85 21.89 29.39
CA ILE A 11 -46.12 20.61 29.47
C ILE A 11 -44.90 20.62 28.53
N SER A 12 -45.02 21.19 27.33
CA SER A 12 -43.88 21.37 26.42
C SER A 12 -42.83 22.32 27.01
N THR A 13 -43.23 23.45 27.60
CA THR A 13 -42.30 24.38 28.25
C THR A 13 -41.67 23.79 29.51
N LEU A 14 -42.39 22.95 30.26
CA LEU A 14 -41.86 22.23 31.43
C LEU A 14 -40.94 21.06 31.04
N MET A 15 -41.14 20.40 29.89
CA MET A 15 -40.21 19.40 29.37
C MET A 15 -38.94 20.04 28.81
N PHE A 16 -39.02 21.24 28.22
CA PHE A 16 -37.83 22.01 27.79
C PHE A 16 -37.09 22.70 28.95
N SER A 17 -37.70 22.86 30.13
CA SER A 17 -37.04 23.42 31.32
C SER A 17 -36.62 22.36 32.35
N ALA A 18 -36.95 21.09 32.12
CA ALA A 18 -36.49 19.94 32.91
C ALA A 18 -35.29 19.20 32.28
N CYS A 19 -34.92 19.48 31.03
CA CYS A 19 -33.54 19.32 30.59
C CYS A 19 -32.75 20.48 31.20
N GLY A 20 -32.13 20.21 32.34
CA GLY A 20 -31.24 21.16 33.00
C GLY A 20 -30.21 21.68 32.01
N LYS A 21 -30.12 23.01 31.91
CA LYS A 21 -28.80 23.64 31.80
C LYS A 21 -28.05 23.22 33.07
N GLU A 22 -27.43 22.05 33.04
CA GLU A 22 -26.16 21.94 33.74
C GLU A 22 -25.24 22.96 33.07
N ASP A 23 -24.69 23.87 33.87
CA ASP A 23 -23.62 24.75 33.42
C ASP A 23 -22.57 23.86 32.73
N LEU A 24 -22.39 24.04 31.41
CA LEU A 24 -21.35 23.36 30.66
C LEU A 24 -20.02 23.56 31.41
N PRO A 25 -19.30 22.49 31.80
CA PRO A 25 -18.25 22.56 32.82
C PRO A 25 -16.91 23.09 32.28
N TYR A 26 -16.95 23.96 31.26
CA TYR A 26 -15.75 24.51 30.64
C TYR A 26 -15.72 26.03 30.74
N THR A 27 -14.56 26.54 31.11
CA THR A 27 -14.21 27.95 30.98
C THR A 27 -13.67 28.12 29.57
N ILE A 28 -14.38 28.86 28.71
CA ILE A 28 -13.84 29.27 27.40
C ILE A 28 -12.80 30.36 27.70
N GLU A 29 -11.53 30.00 27.79
CA GLU A 29 -10.44 30.97 27.79
C GLU A 29 -10.08 31.31 26.35
N LYS A 30 -10.41 32.53 25.92
CA LYS A 30 -9.88 33.09 24.68
C LYS A 30 -8.40 33.40 24.90
N ILE A 31 -7.51 32.61 24.30
CA ILE A 31 -6.10 32.95 24.25
C ILE A 31 -5.90 33.79 22.99
N GLU A 32 -5.86 35.11 23.15
CA GLU A 32 -5.38 35.99 22.07
C GLU A 32 -3.91 35.68 21.84
N ALA A 33 -3.57 35.20 20.64
CA ALA A 33 -2.19 35.11 20.20
C ALA A 33 -1.60 36.53 20.31
N SER A 34 -0.68 36.73 21.24
CA SER A 34 0.03 38.00 21.38
C SER A 34 0.71 38.35 20.06
N GLU A 35 0.76 39.63 19.70
CA GLU A 35 1.40 40.14 18.46
C GLU A 35 2.88 39.70 18.25
N GLU A 36 3.51 39.04 19.24
CA GLU A 36 4.84 38.44 19.12
C GLU A 36 4.82 36.94 18.70
N SER A 37 3.65 36.34 18.49
CA SER A 37 3.48 34.94 18.06
C SER A 37 2.74 34.83 16.72
N GLU A 38 3.10 35.64 15.73
CA GLU A 38 3.01 35.21 14.33
C GLU A 38 3.95 34.01 14.12
N SER A 39 3.64 32.88 14.73
CA SER A 39 4.23 31.61 14.38
C SER A 39 3.68 31.27 13.00
N LYS A 40 4.39 31.72 11.96
CA LYS A 40 4.36 31.10 10.64
C LYS A 40 4.71 29.63 10.84
N TYR A 41 3.70 28.79 11.06
CA TYR A 41 3.89 27.36 11.00
C TYR A 41 4.20 27.00 9.56
N VAL A 42 5.47 26.74 9.30
CA VAL A 42 5.90 26.06 8.08
C VAL A 42 5.49 24.60 8.26
N MET A 43 4.33 24.23 7.71
CA MET A 43 3.98 22.81 7.56
C MET A 43 5.11 22.12 6.78
N TYR A 44 5.63 21.06 7.36
CA TYR A 44 6.63 20.21 6.74
C TYR A 44 5.86 19.17 5.93
N ASP A 45 5.69 19.45 4.65
CA ASP A 45 5.26 18.47 3.66
C ASP A 45 6.32 17.34 3.62
N PRO A 46 5.97 16.08 3.89
CA PRO A 46 6.93 14.98 3.80
C PRO A 46 7.47 14.77 2.37
N ILE A 47 6.87 15.42 1.36
CA ILE A 47 7.28 15.29 -0.04
C ILE A 47 7.29 16.67 -0.68
N ASP A 48 8.48 17.22 -0.83
CA ASP A 48 8.98 18.47 -1.46
C ASP A 48 8.27 19.07 -2.72
N LYS A 49 6.97 18.85 -2.96
CA LYS A 49 6.26 19.26 -4.19
C LYS A 49 4.76 19.58 -4.08
N MET A 50 4.10 19.73 -2.92
CA MET A 50 2.80 20.41 -2.92
C MET A 50 2.96 21.93 -2.87
N GLU A 51 2.82 22.58 -4.03
CA GLU A 51 2.51 24.01 -4.16
C GLU A 51 1.10 24.37 -3.65
N ASN A 52 0.56 23.70 -2.61
CA ASN A 52 -0.70 24.10 -1.98
C ASN A 52 -0.45 25.24 -0.99
N THR A 53 -0.17 26.41 -1.57
CA THR A 53 0.09 27.68 -0.88
C THR A 53 -1.06 28.19 -0.02
N LYS A 54 -2.28 27.63 -0.13
CA LYS A 54 -3.48 28.09 0.60
C LYS A 54 -3.42 27.94 2.13
N TRP A 55 -2.71 26.95 2.65
CA TRP A 55 -2.78 26.59 4.06
C TRP A 55 -1.82 27.43 4.92
N ARG A 56 -0.81 28.03 4.28
CA ARG A 56 0.22 28.85 4.94
C ARG A 56 -0.28 30.23 5.39
N ASP A 57 -1.43 30.67 4.88
CA ASP A 57 -2.05 31.97 5.20
C ASP A 57 -3.29 31.84 6.10
N MET A 58 -3.61 30.63 6.59
CA MET A 58 -4.72 30.41 7.52
C MET A 58 -4.39 30.98 8.90
N THR A 59 -5.39 31.54 9.57
CA THR A 59 -5.27 32.04 10.95
C THR A 59 -6.23 31.28 11.84
N PHE A 60 -5.74 30.84 13.00
CA PHE A 60 -6.49 29.97 13.91
C PHE A 60 -6.78 30.67 15.23
N GLU A 61 -7.93 30.34 15.82
CA GLU A 61 -8.29 30.71 17.18
C GLU A 61 -8.44 29.44 18.02
N SER A 62 -7.80 29.42 19.20
CA SER A 62 -7.86 28.27 20.10
C SER A 62 -9.09 28.29 20.99
N PHE A 63 -9.68 27.12 21.18
CA PHE A 63 -10.73 26.81 22.14
C PHE A 63 -10.22 25.68 23.02
N LYS A 64 -10.04 25.94 24.30
CA LYS A 64 -9.51 24.96 25.24
C LYS A 64 -10.62 24.46 26.16
N THR A 65 -10.70 23.13 26.29
CA THR A 65 -11.47 22.46 27.34
C THR A 65 -10.53 21.93 28.41
N LYS A 66 -11.05 21.23 29.43
CA LYS A 66 -10.23 20.59 30.46
C LYS A 66 -9.18 19.63 29.85
N ASN A 67 -9.56 18.97 28.76
CA ASN A 67 -8.86 17.80 28.23
C ASN A 67 -8.26 18.07 26.83
N ILE A 68 -8.83 18.99 26.04
CA ILE A 68 -8.54 19.12 24.60
C ILE A 68 -8.28 20.57 24.22
N ILE A 69 -7.40 20.79 23.24
CA ILE A 69 -7.22 22.06 22.56
C ILE A 69 -7.73 21.92 21.12
N TYR A 70 -8.67 22.77 20.74
CA TYR A 70 -9.19 22.90 19.38
C TYR A 70 -8.66 24.19 18.77
N TRP A 71 -8.16 24.15 17.55
CA TRP A 71 -7.71 25.27 16.74
C TRP A 71 -8.65 25.43 15.57
N PHE A 72 -9.57 26.38 15.64
CA PHE A 72 -10.51 26.65 14.54
C PHE A 72 -9.96 27.70 13.61
N ASP A 73 -10.04 27.47 12.31
CA ASP A 73 -9.84 28.50 11.31
C ASP A 73 -10.80 29.68 11.59
N ASN A 74 -10.26 30.89 11.54
CA ASN A 74 -11.00 32.12 11.74
C ASN A 74 -12.18 32.29 10.79
N SER A 75 -12.18 31.61 9.64
CA SER A 75 -13.31 31.55 8.71
C SER A 75 -14.56 30.86 9.29
N VAL A 76 -14.42 29.98 10.29
CA VAL A 76 -15.53 29.23 10.88
C VAL A 76 -16.35 30.11 11.81
N GLU A 77 -17.68 30.14 11.67
CA GLU A 77 -18.55 30.93 12.55
C GLU A 77 -18.57 30.42 14.00
N MET A 78 -18.60 31.33 14.97
CA MET A 78 -18.54 31.03 16.41
C MET A 78 -19.59 29.99 16.87
N ASP A 79 -20.84 30.12 16.40
CA ASP A 79 -21.91 29.18 16.77
C ASP A 79 -21.62 27.74 16.30
N LYS A 80 -20.97 27.59 15.13
CA LYS A 80 -20.52 26.28 14.64
C LYS A 80 -19.39 25.73 15.49
N ARG A 81 -18.41 26.56 15.88
CA ARG A 81 -17.30 26.16 16.77
C ARG A 81 -17.80 25.65 18.12
N VAL A 82 -18.70 26.40 18.76
CA VAL A 82 -19.28 26.02 20.07
C VAL A 82 -20.07 24.72 19.97
N LYS A 83 -20.88 24.56 18.93
CA LYS A 83 -21.61 23.31 18.68
C LYS A 83 -20.65 22.13 18.50
N TYR A 84 -19.62 22.30 17.67
CA TYR A 84 -18.62 21.26 17.42
C TYR A 84 -17.89 20.82 18.69
N VAL A 85 -17.43 21.79 19.50
CA VAL A 85 -16.79 21.49 20.80
C VAL A 85 -17.76 20.76 21.72
N SER A 86 -19.03 21.18 21.79
CA SER A 86 -20.04 20.49 22.60
C SER A 86 -20.25 19.03 22.18
N ASP A 87 -20.40 18.79 20.88
CA ASP A 87 -20.66 17.46 20.32
C ASP A 87 -19.44 16.52 20.51
N THR A 88 -18.23 17.03 20.28
CA THR A 88 -16.99 16.22 20.34
C THR A 88 -16.44 16.03 21.76
N TYR A 89 -16.72 16.95 22.69
CA TYR A 89 -16.25 16.81 24.07
C TYR A 89 -16.85 15.58 24.78
N MET A 90 -18.13 15.27 24.51
CA MET A 90 -18.76 14.05 25.03
C MET A 90 -18.06 12.79 24.52
N VAL A 91 -17.75 12.76 23.22
CA VAL A 91 -17.01 11.67 22.58
C VAL A 91 -15.65 11.48 23.21
N ILE A 92 -14.88 12.55 23.44
CA ILE A 92 -13.54 12.42 24.01
C ILE A 92 -13.57 11.91 25.44
N ASN A 93 -14.50 12.40 26.28
CA ASN A 93 -14.60 11.86 27.64
C ASN A 93 -14.92 10.37 27.62
N TYR A 94 -15.81 9.94 26.73
CA TYR A 94 -16.10 8.53 26.52
C TYR A 94 -14.85 7.75 26.08
N LEU A 95 -14.09 8.27 25.11
CA LEU A 95 -12.89 7.62 24.63
C LEU A 95 -11.80 7.55 25.71
N ILE A 96 -11.59 8.62 26.49
CA ILE A 96 -10.66 8.64 27.63
C ILE A 96 -11.02 7.54 28.63
N GLU A 97 -12.30 7.45 29.01
CA GLU A 97 -12.76 6.49 30.00
C GLU A 97 -12.66 5.04 29.50
N LYS A 98 -13.08 4.77 28.26
CA LYS A 98 -13.18 3.41 27.71
C LYS A 98 -11.85 2.89 27.14
N TYR A 99 -11.08 3.76 26.49
CA TYR A 99 -9.83 3.39 25.81
C TYR A 99 -8.56 3.80 26.58
N ASN A 100 -8.70 4.49 27.72
CA ASN A 100 -7.60 4.93 28.58
C ASN A 100 -6.62 5.87 27.86
N LEU A 101 -7.17 6.92 27.24
CA LEU A 101 -6.37 7.91 26.50
C LEU A 101 -5.61 8.80 27.47
N ASN A 102 -4.30 8.56 27.58
CA ASN A 102 -3.43 9.35 28.44
C ASN A 102 -2.86 10.58 27.72
N GLU A 103 -2.82 10.55 26.39
CA GLU A 103 -2.40 11.67 25.54
C GLU A 103 -3.58 12.06 24.66
N ILE A 104 -3.92 13.36 24.69
CA ILE A 104 -5.05 13.90 23.93
C ILE A 104 -4.45 14.77 22.84
N PRO A 105 -4.74 14.47 21.56
CA PRO A 105 -4.17 15.23 20.47
C PRO A 105 -4.75 16.64 20.40
N GLU A 106 -4.00 17.52 19.76
CA GLU A 106 -4.54 18.82 19.35
C GLU A 106 -5.38 18.65 18.09
N TYR A 107 -6.50 19.38 18.00
CA TYR A 107 -7.40 19.30 16.85
C TYR A 107 -7.35 20.59 16.06
N TYR A 108 -7.08 20.52 14.77
CA TYR A 108 -7.13 21.65 13.84
C TYR A 108 -8.35 21.49 12.95
N ILE A 109 -9.22 22.50 12.90
CA ILE A 109 -10.52 22.41 12.23
C ILE A 109 -10.66 23.55 11.22
N SER A 110 -10.86 23.19 9.95
CA SER A 110 -11.13 24.14 8.86
C SER A 110 -12.04 23.51 7.81
N PRO A 111 -12.93 24.26 7.15
CA PRO A 111 -13.68 23.76 5.99
C PRO A 111 -12.77 23.41 4.80
N ASP A 112 -11.55 23.94 4.75
CA ASP A 112 -10.61 23.78 3.65
C ASP A 112 -9.62 22.60 3.83
N PHE A 113 -9.69 21.90 4.97
CA PHE A 113 -8.86 20.73 5.22
C PHE A 113 -9.40 19.46 4.56
N TYR A 114 -8.50 18.49 4.38
CA TYR A 114 -8.85 17.08 4.30
C TYR A 114 -8.61 16.44 5.67
N ASN A 115 -9.43 15.45 6.03
CA ASN A 115 -9.25 14.72 7.28
C ASN A 115 -7.92 13.95 7.25
N HIS A 116 -6.99 14.26 8.15
CA HIS A 116 -5.71 13.56 8.24
C HIS A 116 -5.06 13.76 9.62
N ILE A 117 -3.99 13.02 9.87
CA ILE A 117 -3.19 13.09 11.09
C ILE A 117 -1.76 13.49 10.70
N GLU A 118 -1.22 14.51 11.35
CA GLU A 118 0.19 14.89 11.21
C GLU A 118 0.80 15.06 12.60
N LYS A 119 1.89 14.31 12.87
CA LYS A 119 2.61 14.34 14.17
C LYS A 119 1.65 14.12 15.35
N ASP A 120 1.47 15.15 16.18
CA ASP A 120 0.68 15.13 17.42
C ASP A 120 -0.70 15.77 17.27
N ALA A 121 -1.10 16.08 16.04
CA ALA A 121 -2.33 16.79 15.73
C ALA A 121 -3.25 16.00 14.77
N VAL A 122 -4.55 16.23 14.94
CA VAL A 122 -5.61 15.73 14.08
C VAL A 122 -6.21 16.91 13.32
N TYR A 123 -6.22 16.83 11.99
CA TYR A 123 -6.75 17.86 11.12
C TYR A 123 -8.09 17.39 10.57
N LEU A 124 -9.13 18.19 10.77
CA LEU A 124 -10.50 17.83 10.47
C LEU A 124 -11.15 18.88 9.56
N LYS A 125 -11.80 18.36 8.52
CA LYS A 125 -12.69 19.14 7.68
C LYS A 125 -13.99 19.39 8.43
N LEU A 126 -14.43 20.65 8.45
CA LEU A 126 -15.75 21.02 8.94
C LEU A 126 -16.70 21.27 7.77
N ASP A 127 -17.60 20.33 7.50
CA ASP A 127 -18.61 20.51 6.45
C ASP A 127 -19.71 21.50 6.88
N GLU A 128 -20.33 22.17 5.90
CA GLU A 128 -21.27 23.27 6.16
C GLU A 128 -22.53 22.83 6.93
N GLU A 129 -22.93 21.55 6.81
CA GLU A 129 -24.22 21.01 7.26
C GLU A 129 -24.16 20.09 8.50
N SER A 130 -22.98 19.62 8.93
CA SER A 130 -22.88 18.67 10.06
C SER A 130 -21.60 18.83 10.90
N SER A 131 -21.63 18.36 12.15
CA SER A 131 -20.47 18.32 13.04
C SER A 131 -19.49 17.17 12.72
N CYS A 132 -19.69 16.41 11.64
CA CYS A 132 -18.88 15.25 11.21
C CYS A 132 -18.29 14.45 12.39
N ILE A 133 -19.14 14.06 13.34
CA ILE A 133 -18.76 13.35 14.57
C ILE A 133 -18.10 12.01 14.23
N GLU A 134 -18.56 11.35 13.18
CA GLU A 134 -17.98 10.12 12.64
C GLU A 134 -16.49 10.30 12.31
N ASP A 135 -16.16 11.30 11.48
CA ASP A 135 -14.79 11.61 11.09
C ASP A 135 -13.95 11.98 12.32
N PHE A 136 -14.51 12.76 13.24
CA PHE A 136 -13.84 13.09 14.50
C PHE A 136 -13.46 11.84 15.28
N ILE A 137 -14.39 10.88 15.44
CA ILE A 137 -14.10 9.62 16.13
C ILE A 137 -13.05 8.83 15.36
N ILE A 138 -13.25 8.62 14.05
CA ILE A 138 -12.34 7.82 13.21
C ILE A 138 -10.91 8.35 13.27
N GLN A 139 -10.71 9.66 13.05
CA GLN A 139 -9.39 10.26 13.06
C GLN A 139 -8.78 10.29 14.48
N THR A 140 -9.60 10.48 15.51
CA THR A 140 -9.13 10.34 16.89
C THR A 140 -8.64 8.91 17.14
N MET A 141 -9.40 7.89 16.72
CA MET A 141 -9.03 6.49 16.89
C MET A 141 -7.74 6.16 16.15
N PHE A 142 -7.58 6.61 14.90
CA PHE A 142 -6.32 6.46 14.16
C PHE A 142 -5.14 7.13 14.85
N LYS A 143 -5.32 8.30 15.46
CA LYS A 143 -4.26 8.98 16.21
C LYS A 143 -3.84 8.22 17.48
N LEU A 144 -4.76 7.45 18.05
CA LEU A 144 -4.54 6.70 19.29
C LEU A 144 -3.99 5.30 19.05
N THR A 145 -4.22 4.74 17.86
CA THR A 145 -3.69 3.45 17.45
C THR A 145 -2.49 3.69 16.52
N ASP A 146 -2.76 3.74 15.22
CA ASP A 146 -1.86 4.03 14.11
C ASP A 146 -2.73 4.19 12.86
N THR A 147 -2.31 4.98 11.87
CA THR A 147 -3.03 5.21 10.61
C THR A 147 -3.26 3.94 9.78
N LYS A 148 -2.53 2.86 10.08
CA LYS A 148 -2.59 1.55 9.42
C LYS A 148 -3.55 0.56 10.09
N CYS A 149 -4.21 0.97 11.16
CA CYS A 149 -5.21 0.17 11.88
C CYS A 149 -6.33 -0.34 10.95
N ASN A 150 -6.94 -1.49 11.26
CA ASN A 150 -8.03 -2.03 10.45
C ASN A 150 -9.22 -1.04 10.43
N TYR A 151 -9.54 -0.51 9.26
CA TYR A 151 -10.53 0.56 9.10
C TYR A 151 -11.92 0.13 9.58
N GLY A 152 -12.33 -1.11 9.33
CA GLY A 152 -13.64 -1.60 9.73
C GLY A 152 -13.80 -1.77 11.23
N LEU A 153 -12.73 -2.13 11.96
CA LEU A 153 -12.75 -2.08 13.43
C LEU A 153 -12.99 -0.64 13.92
N ILE A 154 -12.24 0.33 13.38
CA ILE A 154 -12.40 1.75 13.73
C ILE A 154 -13.82 2.24 13.39
N TYR A 155 -14.30 1.92 12.19
CA TYR A 155 -15.63 2.30 11.71
C TYR A 155 -16.75 1.68 12.56
N GLY A 156 -16.66 0.38 12.84
CA GLY A 156 -17.67 -0.30 13.64
C GLY A 156 -17.70 0.23 15.08
N ILE A 157 -16.52 0.53 15.66
CA ILE A 157 -16.41 1.18 16.97
C ILE A 157 -17.01 2.58 16.92
N SER A 158 -16.71 3.39 15.90
CA SER A 158 -17.25 4.75 15.80
C SER A 158 -18.77 4.74 15.77
N LYS A 159 -19.38 3.81 15.03
CA LYS A 159 -20.83 3.62 15.01
C LYS A 159 -21.41 3.12 16.32
N SER A 160 -20.70 2.25 17.04
CA SER A 160 -21.14 1.85 18.39
C SER A 160 -21.16 3.04 19.35
N ILE A 161 -20.15 3.92 19.27
CA ILE A 161 -20.05 5.13 20.11
C ILE A 161 -21.16 6.13 19.77
N GLU A 162 -21.43 6.35 18.48
CA GLU A 162 -22.53 7.22 18.04
C GLU A 162 -23.89 6.74 18.57
N ASP A 163 -24.14 5.43 18.49
CA ASP A 163 -25.37 4.82 18.99
C ASP A 163 -25.50 4.94 20.52
N GLU A 164 -24.41 4.70 21.26
CA GLU A 164 -24.41 4.82 22.73
C GLU A 164 -24.61 6.27 23.21
N LEU A 165 -23.96 7.22 22.56
CA LEU A 165 -24.03 8.64 22.94
C LEU A 165 -25.27 9.34 22.37
N ASN A 166 -26.06 8.66 21.51
CA ASN A 166 -27.20 9.24 20.79
C ASN A 166 -26.83 10.55 20.05
N THR A 167 -25.59 10.66 19.59
CA THR A 167 -25.05 11.89 18.97
C THR A 167 -25.56 12.09 17.54
N VAL A 168 -25.96 11.01 16.87
CA VAL A 168 -26.62 11.03 15.56
C VAL A 168 -27.80 10.06 15.60
N ALA A 169 -28.95 10.45 15.07
CA ALA A 169 -30.04 9.51 14.82
C ALA A 169 -29.61 8.55 13.70
N SER A 170 -28.92 7.45 14.03
CA SER A 170 -28.47 6.48 13.04
C SER A 170 -29.70 5.79 12.43
N LYS A 171 -30.08 6.24 11.23
CA LYS A 171 -31.02 5.51 10.37
C LYS A 171 -30.20 4.58 9.49
N GLN A 172 -29.48 3.64 10.07
CA GLN A 172 -28.98 2.53 9.27
C GLN A 172 -30.15 1.60 8.97
N GLU A 173 -30.33 1.31 7.69
CA GLU A 173 -31.32 0.35 7.23
C GLU A 173 -30.99 -1.02 7.84
N ILE A 174 -31.99 -1.68 8.42
CA ILE A 174 -31.83 -3.05 8.94
C ILE A 174 -31.79 -3.96 7.71
N ILE A 175 -30.64 -4.57 7.44
CA ILE A 175 -30.46 -5.51 6.33
C ILE A 175 -30.68 -6.93 6.86
N GLU A 176 -31.46 -7.75 6.15
CA GLU A 176 -31.70 -9.14 6.55
C GLU A 176 -30.41 -9.98 6.45
N ASN A 177 -30.16 -10.84 7.46
CA ASN A 177 -28.95 -11.68 7.50
C ASN A 177 -28.78 -12.56 6.25
N SER A 178 -29.88 -13.01 5.62
CA SER A 178 -29.83 -13.78 4.38
C SER A 178 -29.26 -12.99 3.20
N ASP A 179 -29.54 -11.68 3.16
CA ASP A 179 -29.03 -10.79 2.11
C ASP A 179 -27.54 -10.53 2.33
N ILE A 180 -27.12 -10.31 3.58
CA ILE A 180 -25.71 -10.16 3.95
C ILE A 180 -24.92 -11.43 3.67
N SER A 181 -25.44 -12.61 4.04
CA SER A 181 -24.80 -13.89 3.75
C SER A 181 -24.60 -14.08 2.24
N THR A 182 -25.64 -13.81 1.44
CA THR A 182 -25.56 -13.94 -0.02
C THR A 182 -24.57 -12.95 -0.64
N PHE A 183 -24.46 -11.75 -0.07
CA PHE A 183 -23.53 -10.73 -0.50
C PHE A 183 -22.08 -11.13 -0.23
N ILE A 184 -21.78 -11.58 1.00
CA ILE A 184 -20.45 -12.05 1.39
C ILE A 184 -20.04 -13.27 0.58
N GLU A 185 -20.98 -14.18 0.29
CA GLU A 185 -20.70 -15.36 -0.52
C GLU A 185 -20.17 -15.08 -1.92
N LYS A 186 -20.48 -13.89 -2.45
CA LYS A 186 -20.02 -13.43 -3.77
C LYS A 186 -18.81 -12.52 -3.70
N ASN A 187 -18.51 -11.96 -2.52
CA ASN A 187 -17.51 -10.91 -2.31
C ASN A 187 -16.76 -11.18 -1.00
N THR A 188 -16.19 -12.38 -0.86
CA THR A 188 -15.58 -12.85 0.40
C THR A 188 -14.47 -11.93 0.90
N GLU A 189 -13.79 -11.24 -0.01
CA GLU A 189 -12.71 -10.32 0.29
C GLU A 189 -13.17 -9.07 1.08
N ILE A 190 -14.47 -8.73 1.06
CA ILE A 190 -15.03 -7.63 1.87
C ILE A 190 -14.84 -7.87 3.36
N MET A 191 -14.74 -9.14 3.79
CA MET A 191 -14.55 -9.50 5.19
C MET A 191 -13.17 -9.13 5.75
N ASP A 192 -12.22 -8.70 4.91
CA ASP A 192 -10.98 -8.10 5.42
C ASP A 192 -11.28 -6.79 6.19
N LEU A 193 -12.34 -6.08 5.78
CA LEU A 193 -12.78 -4.81 6.39
C LEU A 193 -11.64 -3.78 6.49
N THR A 194 -10.67 -3.84 5.58
CA THR A 194 -9.59 -2.85 5.49
C THR A 194 -10.01 -1.63 4.68
N LEU A 195 -9.24 -0.54 4.76
CA LEU A 195 -9.56 0.74 4.12
C LEU A 195 -10.05 0.63 2.65
N PRO A 196 -9.43 -0.18 1.76
CA PRO A 196 -9.88 -0.28 0.37
C PRO A 196 -11.33 -0.74 0.20
N VAL A 197 -11.89 -1.53 1.12
CA VAL A 197 -13.28 -2.02 1.00
C VAL A 197 -14.33 -0.93 1.30
N PHE A 198 -13.89 0.25 1.73
CA PHE A 198 -14.73 1.42 2.03
C PHE A 198 -14.56 2.56 1.02
N ILE A 199 -13.79 2.36 -0.06
CA ILE A 199 -13.38 3.41 -1.00
C ILE A 199 -13.97 3.15 -2.38
N THR A 200 -14.57 4.18 -2.97
CA THR A 200 -15.32 4.09 -4.24
C THR A 200 -14.44 3.82 -5.46
N GLU A 201 -13.13 4.05 -5.35
CA GLU A 201 -12.15 3.61 -6.34
C GLU A 201 -12.08 2.08 -6.52
N TYR A 202 -12.44 1.30 -5.48
CA TYR A 202 -12.32 -0.17 -5.44
C TYR A 202 -13.66 -0.90 -5.40
N TYR A 203 -14.66 -0.30 -4.77
CA TYR A 203 -16.00 -0.87 -4.60
C TYR A 203 -17.10 0.10 -5.01
N LYS A 204 -18.27 -0.41 -5.38
CA LYS A 204 -19.43 0.43 -5.65
C LYS A 204 -20.01 0.96 -4.36
N GLU A 205 -20.65 2.14 -4.40
CA GLU A 205 -21.30 2.75 -3.23
C GLU A 205 -22.27 1.80 -2.51
N GLU A 206 -23.09 1.04 -3.26
CA GLU A 206 -24.01 0.06 -2.68
C GLU A 206 -23.29 -1.04 -1.87
N ASP A 207 -22.14 -1.49 -2.36
CA ASP A 207 -21.33 -2.52 -1.70
C ASP A 207 -20.66 -1.93 -0.44
N ILE A 208 -20.21 -0.68 -0.51
CA ILE A 208 -19.64 0.05 0.62
C ILE A 208 -20.66 0.22 1.75
N GLU A 209 -21.91 0.54 1.45
CA GLU A 209 -22.95 0.66 2.48
C GLU A 209 -23.24 -0.68 3.18
N LYS A 210 -23.21 -1.79 2.45
CA LYS A 210 -23.28 -3.13 3.06
C LYS A 210 -22.05 -3.43 3.91
N THR A 211 -20.85 -3.06 3.45
CA THR A 211 -19.60 -3.20 4.22
C THR A 211 -19.64 -2.41 5.52
N LYS A 212 -20.16 -1.19 5.52
CA LYS A 212 -20.37 -0.37 6.72
C LYS A 212 -21.33 -1.04 7.72
N TYR A 213 -22.43 -1.62 7.23
CA TYR A 213 -23.33 -2.41 8.06
C TYR A 213 -22.61 -3.62 8.67
N ILE A 214 -21.87 -4.38 7.86
CA ILE A 214 -21.09 -5.55 8.29
C ILE A 214 -20.09 -5.16 9.38
N ALA A 215 -19.31 -4.08 9.18
CA ALA A 215 -18.32 -3.63 10.14
C ALA A 215 -18.94 -3.30 11.50
N LYS A 216 -20.07 -2.59 11.51
CA LYS A 216 -20.81 -2.28 12.74
C LYS A 216 -21.34 -3.54 13.42
N ASP A 217 -22.01 -4.42 12.68
CA ASP A 217 -22.60 -5.64 13.24
C ASP A 217 -21.53 -6.61 13.76
N PHE A 218 -20.40 -6.71 13.06
CA PHE A 218 -19.24 -7.47 13.50
C PHE A 218 -18.66 -6.93 14.81
N VAL A 219 -18.42 -5.62 14.93
CA VAL A 219 -17.94 -5.01 16.18
C VAL A 219 -18.91 -5.23 17.33
N LYS A 220 -20.21 -5.06 17.08
CA LYS A 220 -21.26 -5.35 18.06
C LYS A 220 -21.21 -6.80 18.52
N TYR A 221 -21.10 -7.76 17.60
CA TYR A 221 -20.97 -9.18 17.93
C TYR A 221 -19.76 -9.46 18.83
N ILE A 222 -18.61 -8.84 18.55
CA ILE A 222 -17.41 -9.02 19.38
C ILE A 222 -17.60 -8.44 20.78
N SER A 223 -18.13 -7.21 20.89
CA SER A 223 -18.41 -6.59 22.18
C SER A 223 -19.40 -7.42 23.01
N GLU A 224 -20.51 -7.85 22.41
CA GLU A 224 -21.55 -8.63 23.13
C GLU A 224 -21.06 -10.02 23.55
N LYS A 225 -20.24 -10.69 22.74
CA LYS A 225 -19.83 -12.08 22.99
C LYS A 225 -18.55 -12.20 23.82
N TYR A 226 -17.56 -11.34 23.59
CA TYR A 226 -16.24 -11.43 24.22
C TYR A 226 -15.94 -10.26 25.17
N GLY A 227 -16.75 -9.21 25.14
CA GLY A 227 -16.57 -8.01 25.94
C GLY A 227 -15.70 -6.95 25.28
N GLU A 228 -15.82 -5.72 25.79
CA GLU A 228 -15.13 -4.52 25.31
C GLU A 228 -13.60 -4.62 25.38
N ASP A 229 -13.06 -5.32 26.38
CA ASP A 229 -11.61 -5.49 26.53
C ASP A 229 -11.00 -6.23 25.33
N LYS A 230 -11.70 -7.23 24.79
CA LYS A 230 -11.24 -7.96 23.60
C LYS A 230 -11.31 -7.10 22.33
N LEU A 231 -12.36 -6.29 22.20
CA LEU A 231 -12.46 -5.33 21.10
C LEU A 231 -11.32 -4.32 21.13
N LYS A 232 -10.97 -3.82 22.31
CA LYS A 232 -9.83 -2.93 22.54
C LYS A 232 -8.50 -3.60 22.19
N GLU A 233 -8.30 -4.86 22.61
CA GLU A 233 -7.10 -5.63 22.28
C GLU A 233 -6.93 -5.79 20.77
N LEU A 234 -8.01 -6.19 20.06
CA LEU A 234 -8.01 -6.29 18.60
C LEU A 234 -7.67 -4.96 17.95
N LEU A 235 -8.33 -3.88 18.36
CA LEU A 235 -8.08 -2.54 17.83
C LEU A 235 -6.59 -2.15 17.98
N LEU A 236 -6.05 -2.23 19.20
CA LEU A 236 -4.68 -1.81 19.51
C LEU A 236 -3.63 -2.66 18.77
N SER A 237 -3.92 -3.93 18.55
CA SER A 237 -3.01 -4.86 17.85
C SER A 237 -3.20 -4.83 16.34
N SER A 238 -4.27 -4.22 15.82
CA SER A 238 -4.61 -4.31 14.40
C SER A 238 -3.69 -3.53 13.48
N SER A 239 -2.95 -2.54 13.98
CA SER A 239 -1.91 -1.87 13.20
C SER A 239 -0.62 -2.66 13.16
N GLU A 240 -0.46 -3.68 14.00
CA GLU A 240 0.73 -4.52 14.02
C GLU A 240 0.76 -5.41 12.77
N LEU A 241 1.93 -5.45 12.12
CA LEU A 241 2.20 -6.27 10.95
C LEU A 241 2.59 -7.70 11.35
N ILE A 242 1.72 -8.34 12.13
CA ILE A 242 1.93 -9.70 12.67
C ILE A 242 0.81 -10.66 12.26
N LEU A 243 1.19 -11.85 11.82
CA LEU A 243 0.24 -12.88 11.36
C LEU A 243 -0.67 -13.41 12.46
N ASP A 244 -0.25 -13.33 13.73
CA ASP A 244 -1.06 -13.86 14.83
C ASP A 244 -2.31 -13.00 15.07
N PHE A 245 -2.22 -11.68 14.86
CA PHE A 245 -3.40 -10.82 14.80
C PHE A 245 -4.33 -11.26 13.66
N ASP A 246 -3.81 -11.45 12.43
CA ASP A 246 -4.67 -11.77 11.27
C ASP A 246 -5.40 -13.12 11.45
N LYS A 247 -4.74 -14.11 12.06
CA LYS A 247 -5.37 -15.40 12.41
C LYS A 247 -6.47 -15.24 13.45
N GLU A 248 -6.24 -14.45 14.50
CA GLU A 248 -7.23 -14.21 15.55
C GLU A 248 -8.42 -13.42 15.01
N TYR A 249 -8.16 -12.37 14.24
CA TYR A 249 -9.18 -11.57 13.56
C TYR A 249 -10.04 -12.45 12.64
N LYS A 250 -9.41 -13.28 11.81
CA LYS A 250 -10.10 -14.24 10.96
C LYS A 250 -10.97 -15.21 11.74
N MET A 251 -10.47 -15.76 12.85
CA MET A 251 -11.26 -16.67 13.71
C MET A 251 -12.55 -15.99 14.16
N TYR A 252 -12.48 -14.72 14.57
CA TYR A 252 -13.65 -13.94 14.94
C TYR A 252 -14.60 -13.69 13.77
N CYS A 253 -14.08 -13.36 12.59
CA CYS A 253 -14.90 -13.22 11.38
C CYS A 253 -15.61 -14.54 11.03
N ASP A 254 -14.90 -15.69 11.04
CA ASP A 254 -15.48 -17.00 10.77
C ASP A 254 -16.58 -17.37 11.79
N GLU A 255 -16.41 -16.99 13.05
CA GLU A 255 -17.45 -17.19 14.07
C GLU A 255 -18.67 -16.30 13.87
N TRP A 256 -18.46 -15.02 13.53
CA TRP A 256 -19.55 -14.10 13.21
C TRP A 256 -20.32 -14.54 11.96
N LEU A 257 -19.61 -14.94 10.89
CA LEU A 257 -20.22 -15.47 9.66
C LEU A 257 -21.16 -16.65 9.94
N LYS A 258 -20.72 -17.59 10.80
CA LYS A 258 -21.58 -18.70 11.25
C LYS A 258 -22.80 -18.22 12.02
N SER A 259 -22.66 -17.17 12.84
CA SER A 259 -23.77 -16.63 13.64
C SER A 259 -24.88 -16.02 12.77
N ILE A 260 -24.54 -15.49 11.60
CA ILE A 260 -25.51 -14.95 10.63
C ILE A 260 -25.97 -15.97 9.58
N GLY A 261 -25.51 -17.23 9.68
CA GLY A 261 -25.88 -18.31 8.78
C GLY A 261 -25.06 -18.42 7.48
N CYS A 262 -23.95 -17.70 7.38
CA CYS A 262 -23.02 -17.80 6.26
C CYS A 262 -22.09 -19.02 6.45
N ASN A 263 -21.98 -19.87 5.43
CA ASN A 263 -21.26 -21.14 5.49
C ASN A 263 -19.86 -21.10 4.86
N ILE A 264 -19.33 -19.90 4.59
CA ILE A 264 -17.99 -19.74 4.05
C ILE A 264 -16.96 -19.80 5.18
N ALA A 265 -15.84 -20.45 4.88
CA ALA A 265 -14.63 -20.32 5.66
C ALA A 265 -13.69 -19.35 4.94
N LEU A 266 -13.26 -18.31 5.64
CA LEU A 266 -12.26 -17.39 5.10
C LEU A 266 -10.92 -18.11 4.92
N GLN A 267 -10.10 -17.61 4.01
CA GLN A 267 -8.74 -18.12 3.82
C GLN A 267 -7.81 -17.55 4.89
N ASP A 268 -6.80 -18.33 5.28
CA ASP A 268 -5.77 -17.86 6.20
C ASP A 268 -4.91 -16.80 5.50
N GLU A 269 -4.67 -15.69 6.20
CA GLU A 269 -3.77 -14.67 5.73
C GLU A 269 -2.32 -15.18 5.80
N THR A 270 -1.56 -14.98 4.73
CA THR A 270 -0.18 -15.47 4.63
C THR A 270 0.85 -14.37 4.73
N LEU A 271 0.41 -13.12 4.60
CA LEU A 271 1.21 -11.93 4.70
C LEU A 271 0.40 -10.85 5.42
N PRO A 272 0.91 -10.29 6.54
CA PRO A 272 0.23 -9.17 7.19
C PRO A 272 0.33 -7.94 6.28
N VAL A 273 -0.83 -7.41 5.87
CA VAL A 273 -0.95 -6.21 5.03
C VAL A 273 -1.88 -5.22 5.72
N ARG A 274 -1.46 -3.96 5.75
CA ARG A 274 -2.27 -2.83 6.24
C ARG A 274 -2.38 -1.74 5.19
N TYR A 275 -3.34 -0.85 5.41
CA TYR A 275 -3.67 0.19 4.45
C TYR A 275 -3.87 1.50 5.20
N GLU A 276 -3.27 2.57 4.71
CA GLU A 276 -3.43 3.90 5.27
C GLU A 276 -3.73 4.92 4.16
N ILE A 277 -4.45 5.98 4.51
CA ILE A 277 -4.66 7.12 3.62
C ILE A 277 -3.33 7.85 3.49
N TYR A 278 -2.80 7.96 2.26
CA TYR A 278 -1.51 8.60 2.02
C TYR A 278 -1.62 10.12 1.84
N GLY A 279 -2.82 10.64 1.54
CA GLY A 279 -3.11 12.08 1.47
C GLY A 279 -2.80 12.77 0.13
N ASP A 280 -2.26 12.04 -0.85
CA ASP A 280 -1.99 12.53 -2.21
C ASP A 280 -3.16 12.19 -3.15
N GLU A 281 -3.62 13.15 -3.94
CA GLU A 281 -4.65 12.93 -4.98
C GLU A 281 -4.23 11.90 -6.03
N HIS A 282 -2.91 11.74 -6.22
CA HIS A 282 -2.31 10.76 -7.11
C HIS A 282 -2.16 9.38 -6.45
N TYR A 283 -1.90 9.32 -5.14
CA TYR A 283 -1.70 8.08 -4.40
C TYR A 283 -2.73 8.00 -3.26
N PRO A 284 -3.96 7.52 -3.52
CA PRO A 284 -5.04 7.61 -2.54
C PRO A 284 -4.79 6.73 -1.30
N ILE A 285 -4.10 5.60 -1.46
CA ILE A 285 -3.82 4.63 -0.41
C ILE A 285 -2.36 4.19 -0.50
N ALA A 286 -1.72 4.06 0.66
CA ALA A 286 -0.48 3.32 0.83
C ALA A 286 -0.76 1.93 1.40
N ILE A 287 -0.13 0.91 0.82
CA ILE A 287 -0.23 -0.48 1.27
C ILE A 287 1.05 -0.83 2.01
N VAL A 288 0.93 -1.19 3.28
CA VAL A 288 2.06 -1.38 4.16
C VAL A 288 2.20 -2.84 4.51
N THR A 289 3.40 -3.37 4.34
CA THR A 289 3.81 -4.69 4.78
C THR A 289 4.96 -4.55 5.77
N LYS A 290 5.43 -5.66 6.32
CA LYS A 290 6.63 -5.69 7.16
C LYS A 290 7.88 -5.11 6.46
N TRP A 291 7.96 -5.21 5.13
CA TRP A 291 9.20 -4.93 4.40
C TRP A 291 9.10 -3.72 3.47
N MET A 292 7.90 -3.22 3.21
CA MET A 292 7.69 -2.22 2.16
C MET A 292 6.39 -1.46 2.35
N THR A 293 6.42 -0.18 1.99
CA THR A 293 5.22 0.61 1.71
C THR A 293 5.06 0.76 0.21
N TYR A 294 3.91 0.36 -0.34
CA TYR A 294 3.59 0.45 -1.76
C TYR A 294 2.55 1.52 -2.01
N CYS A 295 2.89 2.49 -2.86
CA CYS A 295 2.02 3.57 -3.29
C CYS A 295 1.70 3.38 -4.78
N PHE A 296 0.44 3.10 -5.10
CA PHE A 296 -0.04 2.97 -6.49
C PHE A 296 -0.69 4.25 -6.96
N HIS A 297 -0.21 4.78 -8.08
CA HIS A 297 -0.84 5.94 -8.70
C HIS A 297 -2.28 5.59 -9.10
N ARG A 298 -3.23 6.52 -8.93
CA ARG A 298 -4.67 6.32 -9.21
C ARG A 298 -4.91 5.84 -10.63
N GLU A 299 -4.15 6.37 -11.58
CA GLU A 299 -4.22 6.03 -13.01
C GLU A 299 -3.38 4.80 -13.41
N PHE A 300 -2.65 4.18 -12.47
CA PHE A 300 -1.81 3.02 -12.77
C PHE A 300 -2.61 1.85 -13.37
N LYS A 301 -3.88 1.70 -12.97
CA LYS A 301 -4.80 0.67 -13.48
C LYS A 301 -5.21 0.85 -14.95
N ASP A 302 -5.28 2.08 -15.44
CA ASP A 302 -5.91 2.37 -16.75
C ASP A 302 -4.93 2.23 -17.92
N GLU A 303 -3.63 2.43 -17.67
CA GLU A 303 -2.62 2.48 -18.75
C GLU A 303 -1.69 1.27 -18.79
N CYS A 304 -1.56 0.55 -17.66
CA CYS A 304 -0.57 -0.52 -17.51
C CYS A 304 -1.17 -1.90 -17.26
N ALA A 305 -2.50 -2.06 -17.18
CA ALA A 305 -3.14 -3.31 -16.76
C ALA A 305 -2.74 -4.52 -17.61
N GLU A 306 -2.57 -4.33 -18.92
CA GLU A 306 -2.18 -5.42 -19.84
C GLU A 306 -0.74 -5.90 -19.59
N ILE A 307 0.17 -4.99 -19.21
CA ILE A 307 1.59 -5.26 -19.01
C ILE A 307 1.86 -5.71 -17.57
N THR A 308 1.17 -5.13 -16.60
CA THR A 308 1.38 -5.34 -15.16
C THR A 308 0.52 -6.47 -14.61
N GLY A 309 -0.69 -6.66 -15.13
CA GLY A 309 -1.69 -7.50 -14.48
C GLY A 309 -2.39 -6.88 -13.29
N TYR A 310 -2.13 -5.60 -13.03
CA TYR A 310 -2.87 -4.83 -12.05
C TYR A 310 -4.12 -4.22 -12.72
N ASN A 311 -5.32 -4.59 -12.26
CA ASN A 311 -6.58 -4.05 -12.77
C ASN A 311 -7.29 -3.12 -11.77
N GLY A 312 -6.67 -2.88 -10.61
CA GLY A 312 -7.18 -1.98 -9.61
C GLY A 312 -8.34 -2.52 -8.76
N THR A 313 -8.74 -3.79 -8.88
CA THR A 313 -9.65 -4.39 -7.90
C THR A 313 -8.90 -4.72 -6.61
N TYR A 314 -9.61 -4.71 -5.48
CA TYR A 314 -9.00 -5.03 -4.20
C TYR A 314 -8.36 -6.43 -4.16
N GLN A 315 -9.08 -7.44 -4.66
CA GLN A 315 -8.56 -8.81 -4.75
C GLN A 315 -7.26 -8.87 -5.56
N ASN A 316 -7.23 -8.20 -6.72
CA ASN A 316 -6.04 -8.17 -7.57
C ASN A 316 -4.88 -7.42 -6.89
N MET A 317 -5.16 -6.35 -6.16
CA MET A 317 -4.16 -5.65 -5.35
C MET A 317 -3.54 -6.57 -4.29
N LYS A 318 -4.35 -7.32 -3.53
CA LYS A 318 -3.84 -8.30 -2.55
C LYS A 318 -2.96 -9.34 -3.20
N GLU A 319 -3.39 -9.93 -4.31
CA GLU A 319 -2.63 -10.93 -5.06
C GLU A 319 -1.30 -10.38 -5.60
N CYS A 320 -1.31 -9.13 -6.08
CA CYS A 320 -0.11 -8.42 -6.51
C CYS A 320 0.89 -8.30 -5.36
N ILE A 321 0.48 -7.73 -4.22
CA ILE A 321 1.38 -7.52 -3.08
C ILE A 321 1.95 -8.85 -2.55
N HIS A 322 1.12 -9.88 -2.43
CA HIS A 322 1.57 -11.22 -2.04
C HIS A 322 2.65 -11.77 -2.97
N THR A 323 2.45 -11.60 -4.29
CA THR A 323 3.41 -12.05 -5.28
C THR A 323 4.71 -11.26 -5.18
N LEU A 324 4.63 -9.92 -5.06
CA LEU A 324 5.83 -9.07 -4.93
C LEU A 324 6.63 -9.41 -3.68
N GLU A 325 5.98 -9.56 -2.52
CA GLU A 325 6.65 -9.88 -1.25
C GLU A 325 7.31 -11.26 -1.27
N LYS A 326 6.67 -12.24 -1.91
CA LYS A 326 7.26 -13.55 -2.13
C LYS A 326 8.50 -13.47 -3.01
N ASP A 327 8.40 -12.80 -4.17
CA ASP A 327 9.51 -12.66 -5.11
C ASP A 327 10.69 -11.89 -4.45
N MET A 328 10.37 -10.84 -3.68
CA MET A 328 11.35 -10.08 -2.88
C MET A 328 12.04 -10.93 -1.82
N LYS A 329 11.28 -11.77 -1.11
CA LYS A 329 11.83 -12.70 -0.12
C LYS A 329 12.80 -13.66 -0.78
N ASP A 330 12.45 -14.22 -1.92
CA ASP A 330 13.33 -15.16 -2.65
C ASP A 330 14.63 -14.47 -3.09
N VAL A 331 14.58 -13.21 -3.54
CA VAL A 331 15.78 -12.40 -3.83
C VAL A 331 16.66 -12.19 -2.58
N ARG A 332 16.07 -11.79 -1.44
CA ARG A 332 16.81 -11.57 -0.18
C ARG A 332 17.45 -12.85 0.36
N ASP A 333 16.76 -13.96 0.22
CA ASP A 333 17.22 -15.26 0.70
C ASP A 333 18.33 -15.81 -0.20
N PHE A 334 18.25 -15.55 -1.51
CA PHE A 334 19.21 -16.04 -2.48
C PHE A 334 20.56 -15.33 -2.42
N TRP A 335 20.59 -14.00 -2.41
CA TRP A 335 21.85 -13.26 -2.44
C TRP A 335 22.50 -13.20 -1.04
N PRO A 336 23.71 -13.78 -0.87
CA PRO A 336 24.43 -13.68 0.40
C PRO A 336 25.05 -12.28 0.51
N GLY A 337 24.90 -11.63 1.67
CA GLY A 337 25.52 -10.31 1.88
C GLY A 337 25.41 -9.78 3.30
N GLU A 338 26.44 -9.00 3.68
CA GLU A 338 26.49 -8.09 4.83
C GLU A 338 25.54 -6.89 4.67
N TYR A 339 24.95 -6.72 3.46
CA TYR A 339 23.99 -5.67 3.09
C TYR A 339 22.54 -6.12 3.14
N LYS A 340 22.25 -7.28 3.75
CA LYS A 340 20.90 -7.56 4.26
C LYS A 340 20.59 -6.47 5.28
N LYS A 341 20.06 -5.33 4.82
CA LYS A 341 19.62 -4.29 5.74
C LYS A 341 18.55 -4.95 6.59
N GLU A 342 18.86 -5.20 7.85
CA GLU A 342 17.90 -5.80 8.77
C GLU A 342 16.72 -4.85 9.02
N ASN A 343 16.94 -3.54 8.82
CA ASN A 343 15.93 -2.48 8.85
C ASN A 343 15.51 -2.09 7.43
N VAL A 344 14.67 -2.92 6.81
CA VAL A 344 13.98 -2.64 5.52
C VAL A 344 12.65 -1.90 5.76
N GLU A 345 12.31 -1.59 7.01
CA GLU A 345 11.02 -1.02 7.41
C GLU A 345 10.75 0.39 6.84
N ASP A 346 11.74 1.02 6.20
CA ASP A 346 11.66 2.37 5.64
C ASP A 346 11.55 2.44 4.11
N TYR A 347 11.48 1.30 3.41
CA TYR A 347 11.39 1.36 1.95
C TYR A 347 10.01 1.77 1.49
N VAL A 348 9.97 2.79 0.63
CA VAL A 348 8.75 3.23 -0.04
C VAL A 348 8.88 3.03 -1.54
N THR A 349 7.92 2.32 -2.11
CA THR A 349 7.80 2.07 -3.54
C THR A 349 6.68 2.90 -4.13
N TYR A 350 6.99 3.63 -5.20
CA TYR A 350 6.01 4.41 -5.95
C TYR A 350 5.83 3.81 -7.34
N PHE A 351 4.60 3.40 -7.64
CA PHE A 351 4.18 2.96 -8.96
C PHE A 351 3.53 4.10 -9.73
N TYR A 352 4.24 4.68 -10.70
CA TYR A 352 3.81 5.85 -11.48
C TYR A 352 3.04 5.48 -12.75
N ASN A 353 2.30 6.45 -13.30
CA ASN A 353 1.78 6.40 -14.66
C ASN A 353 2.94 6.52 -15.68
N ILE A 354 2.93 5.66 -16.72
CA ILE A 354 3.90 5.63 -17.83
C ILE A 354 4.10 7.01 -18.50
N LYS A 355 3.04 7.83 -18.63
CA LYS A 355 3.12 9.14 -19.31
C LYS A 355 3.99 10.16 -18.59
N GLU A 356 4.14 10.05 -17.28
CA GLU A 356 4.92 10.98 -16.47
C GLU A 356 6.41 10.60 -16.41
N PHE A 357 6.75 9.37 -16.79
CA PHE A 357 8.09 8.80 -16.63
C PHE A 357 8.60 8.21 -17.95
N MET A 358 8.76 9.06 -18.98
CA MET A 358 9.17 8.61 -20.32
C MET A 358 10.65 8.27 -20.49
N GLU A 359 11.51 8.44 -19.46
CA GLU A 359 12.96 8.28 -19.64
C GLU A 359 13.58 7.03 -18.98
N PHE A 360 12.98 6.39 -17.96
CA PHE A 360 13.58 5.20 -17.31
C PHE A 360 12.57 4.17 -16.72
N PRO A 361 12.83 2.84 -16.84
CA PRO A 361 12.08 1.70 -16.24
C PRO A 361 11.65 1.87 -14.79
N GLY A 362 12.57 2.46 -14.05
CA GLY A 362 12.49 2.73 -12.64
C GLY A 362 13.79 3.38 -12.18
N THR A 363 13.79 3.83 -10.94
CA THR A 363 15.01 4.26 -10.25
C THR A 363 14.95 3.77 -8.81
N SER A 364 16.09 3.35 -8.29
CA SER A 364 16.27 2.98 -6.89
C SER A 364 17.25 3.94 -6.21
N SER A 365 16.92 4.33 -4.98
CA SER A 365 17.77 5.08 -4.06
C SER A 365 17.75 4.38 -2.69
N LEU A 366 18.50 4.89 -1.71
CA LEU A 366 18.78 4.16 -0.45
C LEU A 366 17.54 3.63 0.28
N TYR A 367 16.38 4.32 0.14
CA TYR A 367 15.09 3.98 0.78
C TYR A 367 13.86 4.17 -0.12
N LYS A 368 14.05 4.47 -1.42
CA LYS A 368 12.93 4.72 -2.34
C LYS A 368 13.13 3.97 -3.64
N ILE A 369 12.10 3.22 -4.03
CA ILE A 369 11.98 2.55 -5.32
C ILE A 369 10.89 3.26 -6.12
N THR A 370 11.17 3.55 -7.38
CA THR A 370 10.23 4.18 -8.31
C THR A 370 10.14 3.29 -9.54
N CYS A 371 8.93 2.88 -9.93
CA CYS A 371 8.72 1.99 -11.07
C CYS A 371 7.46 2.41 -11.84
N TYR A 372 7.41 2.15 -13.15
CA TYR A 372 6.16 2.25 -13.92
C TYR A 372 5.51 0.89 -14.21
N SER A 373 6.13 -0.22 -13.78
CA SER A 373 5.57 -1.56 -13.95
C SER A 373 5.95 -2.51 -12.82
N LEU A 374 5.06 -3.48 -12.55
CA LEU A 374 5.33 -4.59 -11.63
C LEU A 374 6.52 -5.46 -12.11
N ILE A 375 6.80 -5.47 -13.40
CA ILE A 375 7.95 -6.17 -13.98
C ILE A 375 9.27 -5.49 -13.58
N ALA A 376 9.37 -4.17 -13.75
CA ALA A 376 10.58 -3.43 -13.39
C ALA A 376 10.86 -3.45 -11.88
N TYR A 377 9.82 -3.67 -11.06
CA TYR A 377 9.94 -3.63 -9.61
C TYR A 377 10.99 -4.58 -9.04
N LEU A 378 10.96 -5.87 -9.40
CA LEU A 378 11.90 -6.82 -8.81
C LEU A 378 13.35 -6.55 -9.25
N HIS A 379 13.53 -6.03 -10.46
CA HIS A 379 14.83 -5.55 -10.95
C HIS A 379 15.35 -4.41 -10.05
N GLU A 380 14.57 -3.36 -9.84
CA GLU A 380 14.96 -2.21 -9.00
C GLU A 380 15.12 -2.58 -7.52
N TYR A 381 14.27 -3.47 -7.02
CA TYR A 381 14.40 -4.01 -5.67
C TYR A 381 15.71 -4.80 -5.52
N THR A 382 16.08 -5.60 -6.52
CA THR A 382 17.35 -6.34 -6.49
C THR A 382 18.52 -5.37 -6.43
N HIS A 383 18.52 -4.28 -7.20
CA HIS A 383 19.55 -3.23 -7.07
C HIS A 383 19.66 -2.74 -5.62
N THR A 384 18.51 -2.46 -5.02
CA THR A 384 18.38 -1.87 -3.70
C THR A 384 18.91 -2.75 -2.57
N VAL A 385 18.72 -4.07 -2.65
CA VAL A 385 19.12 -5.01 -1.58
C VAL A 385 20.47 -5.68 -1.82
N THR A 386 21.04 -5.55 -3.02
CA THR A 386 22.33 -6.18 -3.35
C THR A 386 23.50 -5.19 -3.37
N PHE A 387 23.31 -3.92 -3.75
CA PHE A 387 24.40 -2.95 -3.90
C PHE A 387 24.39 -1.85 -2.81
N ASP A 388 25.59 -1.51 -2.30
CA ASP A 388 25.82 -0.24 -1.60
C ASP A 388 25.97 0.88 -2.63
N ILE A 389 25.32 2.04 -2.40
CA ILE A 389 25.38 3.25 -3.23
C ILE A 389 26.82 3.69 -3.54
N LYS A 390 27.80 3.27 -2.72
CA LYS A 390 29.21 3.63 -2.86
C LYS A 390 30.02 2.72 -3.79
N ASN A 391 29.56 1.52 -4.15
CA ASN A 391 30.30 0.54 -4.97
C ASN A 391 29.78 0.47 -6.42
N ASN A 392 29.71 1.63 -7.09
CA ASN A 392 29.06 1.82 -8.40
C ASN A 392 29.88 1.39 -9.64
N ASN A 393 30.99 0.68 -9.50
CA ASN A 393 32.02 0.73 -10.55
C ASN A 393 31.90 -0.30 -11.69
N ILE A 394 30.90 -1.20 -11.72
CA ILE A 394 30.77 -2.19 -12.80
C ILE A 394 29.32 -2.39 -13.23
N GLY A 395 28.88 -1.62 -14.22
CA GLY A 395 27.50 -1.66 -14.74
C GLY A 395 27.04 -3.05 -15.19
N PHE A 396 27.92 -3.88 -15.77
CA PHE A 396 27.52 -5.22 -16.23
C PHE A 396 27.15 -6.15 -15.07
N ILE A 397 27.87 -6.09 -13.94
CA ILE A 397 27.57 -6.94 -12.78
C ILE A 397 26.28 -6.44 -12.14
N ARG A 398 26.14 -5.12 -12.04
CA ARG A 398 24.97 -4.48 -11.47
C ARG A 398 23.68 -4.89 -12.19
N GLU A 399 23.61 -4.62 -13.48
CA GLU A 399 22.45 -4.97 -14.30
C GLU A 399 22.30 -6.48 -14.46
N GLY A 400 23.41 -7.23 -14.54
CA GLY A 400 23.38 -8.69 -14.64
C GLY A 400 22.76 -9.39 -13.43
N ILE A 401 23.04 -8.91 -12.21
CA ILE A 401 22.44 -9.41 -10.97
C ILE A 401 20.96 -9.05 -10.88
N ALA A 402 20.60 -7.80 -11.19
CA ALA A 402 19.22 -7.33 -11.13
C ALA A 402 18.31 -8.08 -12.13
N GLU A 403 18.76 -8.21 -13.37
CA GLU A 403 18.08 -8.99 -14.40
C GLU A 403 18.07 -10.49 -14.09
N TYR A 404 19.12 -11.05 -13.49
CA TYR A 404 19.09 -12.44 -13.01
C TYR A 404 18.03 -12.64 -11.93
N GLY A 405 17.90 -11.69 -10.99
CA GLY A 405 16.86 -11.70 -9.97
C GLY A 405 15.46 -11.66 -10.59
N LEU A 406 15.25 -10.77 -11.56
CA LEU A 406 14.01 -10.67 -12.33
C LEU A 406 13.68 -11.99 -13.03
N TYR A 407 14.62 -12.54 -13.80
CA TYR A 407 14.47 -13.82 -14.48
C TYR A 407 14.11 -14.94 -13.49
N LYS A 408 14.89 -15.10 -12.43
CA LYS A 408 14.80 -16.30 -11.61
C LYS A 408 13.61 -16.30 -10.66
N PHE A 409 13.26 -15.13 -10.12
CA PHE A 409 12.33 -15.03 -9.00
C PHE A 409 11.02 -14.36 -9.37
N SER A 410 10.94 -13.58 -10.46
CA SER A 410 9.69 -12.87 -10.77
C SER A 410 8.64 -13.79 -11.37
N ASN A 411 7.60 -14.08 -10.59
CA ASN A 411 6.45 -14.85 -11.05
C ASN A 411 5.64 -14.09 -12.12
N TYR A 412 5.59 -12.76 -12.03
CA TYR A 412 4.98 -11.90 -13.05
C TYR A 412 5.71 -11.97 -14.39
N TYR A 413 7.04 -11.83 -14.34
CA TYR A 413 7.89 -11.88 -15.53
C TYR A 413 7.78 -13.23 -16.24
N GLN A 414 7.92 -14.32 -15.48
CA GLN A 414 7.96 -15.68 -16.01
C GLN A 414 6.66 -16.12 -16.68
N ASN A 415 5.51 -15.68 -16.18
CA ASN A 415 4.22 -16.11 -16.70
C ASN A 415 3.70 -15.23 -17.84
N LYS A 416 3.83 -13.90 -17.75
CA LYS A 416 3.22 -12.99 -18.73
C LYS A 416 4.14 -12.63 -19.89
N LEU A 417 5.37 -12.20 -19.59
CA LEU A 417 6.28 -11.76 -20.65
C LEU A 417 6.76 -12.93 -21.49
N LYS A 418 7.03 -14.08 -20.88
CA LYS A 418 7.42 -15.27 -21.64
C LYS A 418 6.37 -15.68 -22.68
N ILE A 419 5.10 -15.75 -22.27
CA ILE A 419 3.99 -16.11 -23.17
C ILE A 419 3.83 -15.05 -24.25
N LYS A 420 3.90 -13.77 -23.87
CA LYS A 420 3.85 -12.66 -24.83
C LYS A 420 5.00 -12.74 -25.84
N SER A 421 6.24 -12.88 -25.40
CA SER A 421 7.41 -12.97 -26.26
C SER A 421 7.33 -14.16 -27.22
N ILE A 422 6.89 -15.33 -26.77
CA ILE A 422 6.67 -16.50 -27.64
C ILE A 422 5.62 -16.19 -28.72
N ASN A 423 4.48 -15.59 -28.33
CA ASN A 423 3.42 -15.21 -29.26
C ASN A 423 3.85 -14.12 -30.23
N ASP A 424 4.58 -13.12 -29.75
CA ASP A 424 5.11 -12.03 -30.56
C ASP A 424 6.07 -12.58 -31.61
N MET A 425 7.03 -13.44 -31.23
CA MET A 425 7.94 -14.06 -32.21
C MET A 425 7.24 -14.99 -33.20
N LYS A 426 6.16 -15.68 -32.79
CA LYS A 426 5.37 -16.53 -33.68
C LYS A 426 4.65 -15.72 -34.75
N ASN A 427 4.19 -14.51 -34.40
CA ASN A 427 3.32 -13.68 -35.23
C ASN A 427 4.03 -12.45 -35.82
N THR A 428 5.30 -12.21 -35.47
CA THR A 428 6.04 -11.04 -35.93
C THR A 428 6.37 -11.11 -37.41
N ASN A 429 6.46 -9.93 -38.03
CA ASN A 429 7.04 -9.79 -39.36
C ASN A 429 8.55 -9.60 -39.34
N ASP A 430 9.13 -9.30 -38.18
CA ASP A 430 10.55 -9.11 -37.95
C ASP A 430 11.36 -10.38 -38.27
N GLU A 431 12.49 -10.21 -38.96
CA GLU A 431 13.30 -11.34 -39.44
C GLU A 431 14.07 -12.01 -38.29
N ASP A 432 14.58 -11.23 -37.34
CA ASP A 432 15.29 -11.75 -36.17
C ASP A 432 14.33 -12.59 -35.30
N GLY A 433 13.12 -12.08 -35.03
CA GLY A 433 12.10 -12.83 -34.28
C GLY A 433 11.68 -14.15 -34.95
N LYS A 434 11.56 -14.19 -36.29
CA LYS A 434 11.31 -15.44 -37.03
C LYS A 434 12.46 -16.43 -36.92
N LYS A 435 13.71 -15.95 -37.01
CA LYS A 435 14.91 -16.77 -36.85
C LYS A 435 14.97 -17.38 -35.45
N ILE A 436 14.71 -16.60 -34.40
CA ILE A 436 14.68 -17.07 -33.01
C ILE A 436 13.59 -18.14 -32.82
N TYR A 437 12.37 -17.89 -33.31
CA TYR A 437 11.28 -18.88 -33.21
C TYR A 437 11.61 -20.19 -33.95
N LYS A 438 12.17 -20.10 -35.16
CA LYS A 438 12.60 -21.28 -35.93
C LYS A 438 13.70 -22.05 -35.20
N LEU A 439 14.68 -21.34 -34.65
CA LEU A 439 15.80 -21.89 -33.89
C LEU A 439 15.30 -22.68 -32.67
N LEU A 440 14.46 -22.05 -31.85
CA LEU A 440 13.87 -22.68 -30.66
C LEU A 440 12.96 -23.86 -31.03
N SER A 441 12.19 -23.76 -32.11
CA SER A 441 11.31 -24.85 -32.57
C SER A 441 12.12 -26.08 -32.98
N LYS A 442 13.29 -25.89 -33.58
CA LYS A 442 14.18 -27.02 -33.90
C LYS A 442 14.89 -27.60 -32.68
N SER A 443 15.22 -26.76 -31.70
CA SER A 443 15.88 -27.20 -30.46
C SER A 443 14.93 -27.98 -29.53
N TYR A 444 13.66 -27.57 -29.44
CA TYR A 444 12.67 -28.14 -28.50
C TYR A 444 11.55 -28.95 -29.17
N GLY A 445 11.47 -28.98 -30.50
CA GLY A 445 10.36 -29.59 -31.24
C GLY A 445 9.13 -28.69 -31.26
N GLU A 446 8.36 -28.69 -30.17
CA GLU A 446 7.20 -27.81 -30.00
C GLU A 446 7.52 -26.73 -28.96
N ILE A 447 7.48 -25.46 -29.38
CA ILE A 447 7.60 -24.32 -28.46
C ILE A 447 6.30 -24.25 -27.66
N THR A 448 6.38 -24.71 -26.42
CA THR A 448 5.29 -24.60 -25.44
C THR A 448 5.62 -23.52 -24.41
N ASN A 449 4.66 -23.19 -23.55
CA ASN A 449 4.85 -22.24 -22.44
C ASN A 449 5.83 -22.76 -21.37
N ASN A 450 6.38 -23.97 -21.52
CA ASN A 450 7.32 -24.60 -20.58
C ASN A 450 8.80 -24.33 -20.91
N ILE A 451 9.12 -23.64 -22.01
CA ILE A 451 10.51 -23.24 -22.29
C ILE A 451 11.01 -22.30 -21.18
N ASP A 452 12.28 -22.45 -20.79
CA ASP A 452 12.93 -21.56 -19.83
C ASP A 452 13.21 -20.20 -20.51
N TYR A 453 12.96 -19.10 -19.80
CA TYR A 453 13.28 -17.78 -20.29
C TYR A 453 14.78 -17.58 -20.56
N ILE A 454 15.68 -18.28 -19.84
CA ILE A 454 17.10 -18.30 -20.19
C ILE A 454 17.28 -18.81 -21.61
N ASP A 455 16.67 -19.94 -21.95
CA ASP A 455 16.84 -20.55 -23.28
C ASP A 455 16.32 -19.65 -24.40
N LEU A 456 15.22 -18.93 -24.12
CA LEU A 456 14.68 -17.90 -25.00
C LEU A 456 15.69 -16.77 -25.24
N SER A 457 16.26 -16.26 -24.16
CA SER A 457 17.19 -15.12 -24.16
C SER A 457 18.57 -15.48 -24.72
N GLU A 458 19.06 -16.68 -24.45
CA GLU A 458 20.29 -17.22 -25.05
C GLU A 458 20.13 -17.40 -26.56
N ALA A 459 18.99 -17.91 -27.02
CA ALA A 459 18.68 -17.99 -28.45
C ALA A 459 18.64 -16.60 -29.10
N ASN A 460 18.01 -15.62 -28.44
CA ASN A 460 18.00 -14.23 -28.89
C ASN A 460 19.42 -13.65 -28.98
N LEU A 461 20.23 -13.82 -27.93
CA LEU A 461 21.61 -13.36 -27.88
C LEU A 461 22.45 -13.98 -29.00
N TYR A 462 22.28 -15.29 -29.23
CA TYR A 462 22.96 -16.00 -30.30
C TYR A 462 22.60 -15.43 -31.68
N VAL A 463 21.31 -15.25 -32.01
CA VAL A 463 20.90 -14.70 -33.31
C VAL A 463 21.45 -13.29 -33.50
N LEU A 464 21.30 -12.41 -32.51
CA LEU A 464 21.81 -11.04 -32.58
C LEU A 464 23.32 -11.01 -32.78
N TYR A 465 24.06 -11.83 -32.04
CA TYR A 465 25.52 -11.90 -32.17
C TYR A 465 25.96 -12.51 -33.50
N LYS A 466 25.23 -13.51 -34.03
CA LYS A 466 25.51 -14.13 -35.33
C LYS A 466 25.31 -13.15 -36.48
N GLU A 467 24.26 -12.35 -36.45
CA GLU A 467 23.92 -11.41 -37.52
C GLU A 467 24.69 -10.09 -37.43
N ARG A 468 24.98 -9.61 -36.21
CA ARG A 468 25.57 -8.28 -35.96
C ARG A 468 27.04 -8.33 -35.52
N GLY A 469 27.58 -9.50 -35.24
CA GLY A 469 28.99 -9.73 -34.92
C GLY A 469 29.46 -9.14 -33.58
N LYS A 470 30.79 -9.06 -33.40
CA LYS A 470 31.44 -8.57 -32.17
C LYS A 470 31.07 -7.14 -31.79
N SER A 471 30.77 -6.29 -32.77
CA SER A 471 30.31 -4.91 -32.56
C SER A 471 29.06 -4.81 -31.69
N PHE A 472 28.20 -5.84 -31.69
CA PHE A 472 27.02 -5.88 -30.81
C PHE A 472 27.35 -5.99 -29.31
N LEU A 473 28.53 -6.52 -28.96
CA LEU A 473 29.02 -6.58 -27.57
C LEU A 473 29.96 -5.42 -27.22
N GLU A 474 30.37 -4.61 -28.20
CA GLU A 474 31.34 -3.52 -28.05
C GLU A 474 30.70 -2.12 -28.10
N ASP A 475 29.40 -2.01 -28.38
CA ASP A 475 28.65 -0.75 -28.21
C ASP A 475 28.59 -0.38 -26.71
N GLU A 476 29.61 0.37 -26.26
CA GLU A 476 29.91 0.80 -24.88
C GLU A 476 28.76 1.54 -24.17
N ILE A 477 27.68 1.89 -24.87
CA ILE A 477 26.50 2.53 -24.27
C ILE A 477 25.64 1.51 -23.50
N PHE A 478 25.78 0.21 -23.78
CA PHE A 478 25.01 -0.81 -23.09
C PHE A 478 25.91 -1.90 -22.52
N CYS A 479 26.03 -1.89 -21.20
CA CYS A 479 25.91 -3.11 -20.41
C CYS A 479 24.67 -3.86 -20.91
N ASN A 480 24.83 -4.69 -21.94
CA ASN A 480 23.73 -5.20 -22.75
C ASN A 480 22.78 -5.99 -21.84
N TYR A 481 21.56 -5.49 -21.63
CA TYR A 481 20.50 -6.10 -20.80
C TYR A 481 20.24 -7.56 -21.15
N LEU A 482 20.69 -8.02 -22.33
CA LEU A 482 20.64 -9.41 -22.72
C LEU A 482 21.90 -10.20 -22.33
N PHE A 483 23.11 -9.66 -22.56
CA PHE A 483 24.35 -10.38 -22.26
C PHE A 483 24.64 -10.47 -20.76
N ALA A 484 24.52 -9.37 -20.03
CA ALA A 484 24.88 -9.27 -18.63
C ALA A 484 24.17 -10.30 -17.72
N PRO A 485 22.84 -10.46 -17.77
CA PRO A 485 22.15 -11.48 -16.98
C PRO A 485 22.51 -12.90 -17.38
N LEU A 486 22.65 -13.17 -18.69
CA LEU A 486 22.94 -14.52 -19.15
C LEU A 486 24.36 -14.93 -18.80
N PHE A 487 25.32 -14.01 -18.88
CA PHE A 487 26.68 -14.26 -18.43
C PHE A 487 26.74 -14.43 -16.90
N THR A 488 25.96 -13.64 -16.15
CA THR A 488 25.78 -13.85 -14.70
C THR A 488 25.23 -15.25 -14.39
N ASN A 489 24.19 -15.67 -15.11
CA ASN A 489 23.63 -17.02 -15.00
C ASN A 489 24.66 -18.11 -15.33
N TYR A 490 25.44 -17.93 -16.40
CA TYR A 490 26.52 -18.84 -16.78
C TYR A 490 27.56 -18.98 -15.67
N LEU A 491 28.00 -17.85 -15.08
CA LEU A 491 28.95 -17.85 -13.98
C LEU A 491 28.40 -18.57 -12.74
N LEU A 492 27.16 -18.26 -12.35
CA LEU A 492 26.49 -18.90 -11.22
C LEU A 492 26.33 -20.42 -11.43
N SER A 493 25.95 -20.84 -12.64
CA SER A 493 25.69 -22.24 -12.97
C SER A 493 26.95 -23.09 -13.02
N ASN A 494 28.07 -22.53 -13.53
CA ASN A 494 29.31 -23.28 -13.73
C ASN A 494 30.28 -23.18 -12.55
N TYR A 495 30.24 -22.08 -11.78
CA TYR A 495 31.23 -21.81 -10.75
C TYR A 495 30.65 -21.64 -9.35
N GLY A 496 29.33 -21.50 -9.22
CA GLY A 496 28.62 -21.39 -7.96
C GLY A 496 28.56 -19.98 -7.39
N ILE A 497 27.52 -19.74 -6.57
CA ILE A 497 27.21 -18.43 -5.98
C ILE A 497 28.33 -17.88 -5.09
N ASP A 498 29.03 -18.74 -4.33
CA ASP A 498 30.09 -18.30 -3.42
C ASP A 498 31.26 -17.63 -4.14
N LYS A 499 31.66 -18.18 -5.31
CA LYS A 499 32.73 -17.60 -6.12
C LYS A 499 32.26 -16.32 -6.80
N PHE A 500 31.03 -16.34 -7.33
CA PHE A 500 30.43 -15.18 -7.96
C PHE A 500 30.36 -13.99 -6.99
N VAL A 501 29.85 -14.20 -5.78
CA VAL A 501 29.71 -13.16 -4.75
C VAL A 501 31.06 -12.57 -4.33
N ARG A 502 32.10 -13.40 -4.23
CA ARG A 502 33.46 -12.92 -3.91
C ARG A 502 34.01 -12.00 -5.00
N VAL A 503 33.80 -12.36 -6.27
CA VAL A 503 34.22 -11.55 -7.41
C VAL A 503 33.35 -10.30 -7.57
N TYR A 504 32.06 -10.39 -7.24
CA TYR A 504 31.16 -9.26 -7.17
C TYR A 504 31.65 -8.23 -6.14
N ASN A 505 31.97 -8.65 -4.92
CA ASN A 505 32.44 -7.76 -3.86
C ASN A 505 33.78 -7.08 -4.20
N ASN A 506 34.64 -7.76 -4.97
CA ASN A 506 35.90 -7.21 -5.44
C ASN A 506 36.28 -7.79 -6.81
N PHE A 507 35.98 -7.04 -7.87
CA PHE A 507 36.24 -7.51 -9.23
C PHE A 507 37.72 -7.70 -9.55
N ALA A 508 38.63 -7.06 -8.81
CA ALA A 508 40.06 -7.32 -8.96
C ALA A 508 40.41 -8.80 -8.66
N ASP A 509 39.57 -9.49 -7.88
CA ASP A 509 39.74 -10.90 -7.53
C ASP A 509 39.18 -11.85 -8.60
N PHE A 510 38.66 -11.35 -9.73
CA PHE A 510 38.09 -12.17 -10.80
C PHE A 510 39.02 -13.30 -11.23
N TYR A 511 40.27 -12.96 -11.54
CA TYR A 511 41.28 -13.95 -11.93
C TYR A 511 41.60 -14.92 -10.78
N ILE A 512 41.60 -14.44 -9.54
CA ILE A 512 41.90 -15.27 -8.36
C ILE A 512 40.86 -16.38 -8.20
N TYR A 513 39.57 -16.07 -8.37
CA TYR A 513 38.50 -17.04 -8.14
C TYR A 513 38.14 -17.88 -9.36
N TYR A 514 38.28 -17.34 -10.56
CA TYR A 514 37.95 -18.04 -11.80
C TYR A 514 39.15 -18.62 -12.55
N GLN A 515 40.37 -18.25 -12.18
CA GLN A 515 41.62 -18.68 -12.84
C GLN A 515 41.66 -18.38 -14.35
N LYS A 516 40.86 -17.40 -14.79
CA LYS A 516 40.70 -16.93 -16.18
C LYS A 516 40.51 -15.42 -16.18
N SER A 517 40.92 -14.75 -17.26
CA SER A 517 40.58 -13.34 -17.44
C SER A 517 39.09 -13.17 -17.77
N PHE A 518 38.56 -11.96 -17.59
CA PHE A 518 37.17 -11.65 -17.96
C PHE A 518 36.91 -11.88 -19.44
N GLU A 519 37.83 -11.46 -20.31
CA GLU A 519 37.73 -11.64 -21.76
C GLU A 519 37.77 -13.12 -22.17
N ASP A 520 38.60 -13.93 -21.52
CA ASP A 520 38.65 -15.38 -21.79
C ASP A 520 37.33 -16.06 -21.44
N MET A 521 36.73 -15.71 -20.28
CA MET A 521 35.44 -16.28 -19.87
C MET A 521 34.28 -15.76 -20.72
N LYS A 522 34.33 -14.50 -21.15
CA LYS A 522 33.36 -13.94 -22.10
C LYS A 522 33.41 -14.72 -23.43
N GLN A 523 34.59 -14.96 -23.96
CA GLN A 523 34.75 -15.73 -25.20
C GLN A 523 34.29 -17.18 -25.04
N GLU A 524 34.63 -17.82 -23.92
CA GLU A 524 34.15 -19.17 -23.58
C GLU A 524 32.62 -19.26 -23.54
N TYR A 525 31.95 -18.28 -22.94
CA TYR A 525 30.49 -18.23 -22.91
C TYR A 525 29.90 -18.02 -24.31
N ILE A 526 30.50 -17.18 -25.15
CA ILE A 526 30.10 -17.01 -26.55
C ILE A 526 30.26 -18.34 -27.29
N ASP A 527 31.39 -19.03 -27.15
CA ASP A 527 31.65 -20.30 -27.81
C ASP A 527 30.61 -21.36 -27.40
N TYR A 528 30.23 -21.39 -26.11
CA TYR A 528 29.14 -22.23 -25.60
C TYR A 528 27.80 -21.95 -26.32
N LEU A 529 27.43 -20.67 -26.55
CA LEU A 529 26.20 -20.33 -27.27
C LEU A 529 26.23 -20.84 -28.72
N PHE A 530 27.38 -20.72 -29.39
CA PHE A 530 27.53 -21.25 -30.75
C PHE A 530 27.44 -22.77 -30.78
N GLU A 531 28.11 -23.46 -29.85
CA GLU A 531 28.01 -24.92 -29.74
C GLU A 531 26.55 -25.36 -29.53
N LYS A 532 25.80 -24.65 -28.69
CA LYS A 532 24.39 -24.94 -28.38
C LYS A 532 23.46 -24.70 -29.57
N TYR A 533 23.57 -23.57 -30.26
CA TYR A 533 22.55 -23.12 -31.22
C TYR A 533 22.93 -23.22 -32.71
N GLU A 534 24.22 -23.27 -33.07
CA GLU A 534 24.67 -23.37 -34.47
C GLU A 534 24.07 -24.56 -35.23
N PRO A 535 23.91 -25.77 -34.64
CA PRO A 535 23.29 -26.90 -35.34
C PRO A 535 21.85 -26.63 -35.82
N TYR A 536 21.18 -25.67 -35.18
CA TYR A 536 19.75 -25.39 -35.41
C TYR A 536 19.51 -24.14 -36.26
N TYR A 537 20.53 -23.29 -36.48
CA TYR A 537 20.37 -21.99 -37.13
C TYR A 537 20.13 -22.02 -38.66
N GLN A 538 20.34 -23.18 -39.31
CA GLN A 538 20.26 -23.33 -40.77
C GLN A 538 18.90 -23.03 -41.41
#